data_AF-A0AA88KUH4-F1
#
_entry.id   AF-A0AA88KUH4-F1
#
_cell.length_a   1.000
_cell.length_b   1.000
_cell.length_c   1.000
_cell.angle_alpha   90.00
_cell.angle_beta   90.00
_cell.angle_gamma   90.00
#
_symmetry.space_group_name_H-M   'P 1'
#
loop_
_entity.id
_entity.type
_entity.pdbx_description
1 polymer ?
#
loop_
_entity_poly.entity_id
_entity_poly.type
_entity_poly.pdbx_seq_one_letter_code
_entity_poly.pdbx_strand_id
1 'polypeptide(L)'
;MLRDELSIDNQWEKIVESLKEVAQEVVGYSRKKKEQWISESTWDIIDQRAEAKILVDRHEHNRTCTREYLDDLKAQYKRLNKQVKTRTRNDKRVFLETMADQAEVAARRGDSRTVYAITKELAGISKASSTQVSRSGYWCVCPLVYMVVRALSSIIRISFDAIFQEAMLFTFEIVPTLSLG
;
A
#
# COMPACT_ATOMS: atom_id res chain seq x y z
N MET A 1 -3.95 -42.37 -40.00
CA MET A 1 -3.24 -41.08 -39.80
C MET A 1 -4.30 -39.98 -39.75
N LEU A 2 -4.82 -39.67 -38.56
CA LEU A 2 -5.72 -38.53 -38.38
C LEU A 2 -4.90 -37.42 -37.75
N ARG A 3 -4.84 -36.30 -38.46
CA ARG A 3 -4.14 -35.08 -38.06
C ARG A 3 -5.07 -34.37 -37.09
N ASP A 4 -4.79 -34.45 -35.81
CA ASP A 4 -5.51 -33.70 -34.77
C ASP A 4 -5.25 -32.21 -34.98
N GLU A 5 -6.09 -31.55 -35.76
CA GLU A 5 -6.18 -30.08 -35.81
C GLU A 5 -6.80 -29.61 -34.48
N LEU A 6 -5.98 -29.57 -33.44
CA LEU A 6 -6.31 -28.81 -32.24
C LEU A 6 -6.54 -27.36 -32.66
N SER A 7 -7.73 -26.82 -32.37
CA SER A 7 -8.10 -25.41 -32.57
C SER A 7 -6.93 -24.50 -32.17
N ILE A 8 -6.69 -23.44 -32.95
CA ILE A 8 -5.62 -22.45 -32.70
C ILE A 8 -5.69 -21.93 -31.26
N ASP A 9 -6.90 -21.79 -30.71
CA ASP A 9 -7.14 -21.38 -29.32
C ASP A 9 -6.56 -22.37 -28.31
N ASN A 10 -6.76 -23.68 -28.53
CA ASN A 10 -6.24 -24.73 -27.66
C ASN A 10 -4.70 -24.80 -27.72
N GLN A 11 -4.11 -24.52 -28.88
CA GLN A 11 -2.65 -24.46 -29.03
C GLN A 11 -2.07 -23.25 -28.31
N TRP A 12 -2.73 -22.09 -28.42
CA TRP A 12 -2.35 -20.87 -27.73
C TRP A 12 -2.44 -21.03 -26.20
N GLU A 13 -3.50 -21.65 -25.68
CA GLU A 13 -3.64 -21.93 -24.24
C GLU A 13 -2.51 -22.81 -23.71
N LYS A 14 -2.14 -23.89 -24.42
CA LYS A 14 -1.01 -24.75 -24.04
C LYS A 14 0.32 -23.99 -24.00
N ILE A 15 0.55 -23.09 -24.96
CA ILE A 15 1.75 -22.24 -24.96
C ILE A 15 1.76 -21.32 -23.75
N VAL A 16 0.64 -20.65 -23.47
CA VAL A 16 0.52 -19.74 -22.32
C VAL A 16 0.68 -20.48 -20.99
N GLU A 17 0.13 -21.69 -20.86
CA GLU A 17 0.31 -22.53 -19.67
C GLU A 17 1.77 -22.95 -19.49
N SER A 18 2.41 -23.49 -20.53
CA SER A 18 3.81 -23.89 -20.46
C SER A 18 4.75 -22.73 -20.09
N LEU A 19 4.50 -21.52 -20.61
CA LEU A 19 5.26 -20.32 -20.26
C LEU A 19 5.03 -19.90 -18.81
N LYS A 20 3.79 -20.03 -18.29
CA LYS A 20 3.49 -19.77 -16.88
C LYS A 20 4.17 -20.78 -15.96
N GLU A 21 4.18 -22.06 -16.33
CA GLU A 21 4.84 -23.13 -15.56
C GLU A 21 6.35 -22.91 -15.49
N VAL A 22 7.00 -22.66 -16.63
CA VAL A 22 8.44 -22.37 -16.69
C VAL A 22 8.78 -21.08 -15.93
N ALA A 23 7.97 -20.02 -16.09
CA ALA A 23 8.17 -18.78 -15.33
C ALA A 23 8.01 -19.01 -13.81
N GLN A 24 7.06 -19.85 -13.41
CA GLN A 24 6.86 -20.22 -12.01
C GLN A 24 7.99 -21.08 -11.46
N GLU A 25 8.55 -21.99 -12.24
CA GLU A 25 9.68 -22.84 -11.84
C GLU A 25 10.97 -22.03 -11.70
N VAL A 26 11.29 -21.21 -12.70
CA VAL A 26 12.54 -20.45 -12.77
C VAL A 26 12.53 -19.25 -11.82
N VAL A 27 11.44 -18.48 -11.80
CA VAL A 27 11.36 -17.21 -11.03
C VAL A 27 10.67 -17.40 -9.68
N GLY A 28 9.77 -18.38 -9.57
CA GLY A 28 8.94 -18.55 -8.37
C GLY A 28 7.89 -17.44 -8.20
N TYR A 29 6.89 -17.70 -7.35
CA TYR A 29 6.01 -16.64 -6.88
C TYR A 29 6.69 -15.87 -5.74
N SER A 30 6.68 -14.54 -5.83
CA SER A 30 7.02 -13.72 -4.67
C SER A 30 6.02 -14.00 -3.55
N ARG A 31 6.47 -14.66 -2.49
CA ARG A 31 5.69 -14.74 -1.25
C ARG A 31 5.69 -13.35 -0.63
N LYS A 32 4.55 -12.67 -0.69
CA LYS A 32 4.35 -11.44 0.08
C LYS A 32 4.57 -11.81 1.54
N LYS A 33 5.66 -11.31 2.14
CA LYS A 33 5.85 -11.44 3.57
C LYS A 33 4.64 -10.79 4.23
N LYS A 34 3.98 -11.50 5.15
CA LYS A 34 2.95 -10.85 5.97
C LYS A 34 3.64 -9.68 6.67
N GLU A 35 3.06 -8.50 6.50
CA GLU A 35 3.51 -7.29 7.15
C GLU A 35 3.55 -7.51 8.66
N GLN A 36 4.68 -7.20 9.28
CA GLN A 36 4.90 -7.45 10.72
C GLN A 36 3.99 -6.59 11.61
N TRP A 37 3.52 -5.47 11.09
CA TRP A 37 2.66 -4.52 11.83
C TRP A 37 1.17 -4.86 11.76
N ILE A 38 0.73 -5.82 10.94
CA ILE A 38 -0.68 -6.22 10.84
C ILE A 38 -0.94 -7.40 11.78
N SER A 39 -1.95 -7.26 12.65
CA SER A 39 -2.38 -8.34 13.55
C SER A 39 -2.91 -9.54 12.78
N GLU A 40 -2.70 -10.75 13.31
CA GLU A 40 -3.29 -11.98 12.78
C GLU A 40 -4.82 -11.90 12.70
N SER A 41 -5.47 -11.33 13.72
CA SER A 41 -6.91 -11.10 13.72
C SER A 41 -7.41 -10.15 12.63
N THR A 42 -6.54 -9.28 12.11
CA THR A 42 -6.84 -8.39 10.98
C THR A 42 -6.63 -9.12 9.65
N TRP A 43 -5.66 -10.03 9.57
CA TRP A 43 -5.48 -10.92 8.42
C TRP A 43 -6.71 -11.79 8.18
N ASP A 44 -7.29 -12.37 9.22
CA ASP A 44 -8.50 -13.20 9.10
C ASP A 44 -9.67 -12.44 8.43
N ILE A 45 -9.82 -11.16 8.75
CA ILE A 45 -10.89 -10.32 8.18
C ILE A 45 -10.54 -9.87 6.75
N ILE A 46 -9.26 -9.71 6.43
CA ILE A 46 -8.81 -9.47 5.06
C ILE A 46 -9.18 -10.67 4.18
N ASP A 47 -9.00 -11.89 4.69
CA ASP A 47 -9.33 -13.13 3.98
C ASP A 47 -10.84 -13.26 3.81
N GLN A 48 -11.64 -13.03 4.87
CA GLN A 48 -13.11 -12.99 4.77
C GLN A 48 -13.60 -11.94 3.76
N ARG A 49 -12.97 -10.76 3.71
CA ARG A 49 -13.29 -9.73 2.71
C ARG A 49 -12.95 -10.20 1.29
N ALA A 50 -11.87 -10.94 1.11
CA ALA A 50 -11.47 -11.48 -0.18
C ALA A 50 -12.47 -12.53 -0.68
N GLU A 51 -12.89 -13.44 0.19
CA GLU A 51 -13.94 -14.42 -0.10
C GLU A 51 -15.27 -13.75 -0.47
N ALA A 52 -15.71 -12.77 0.32
CA ALA A 52 -16.91 -12.00 0.01
C ALA A 52 -16.81 -11.28 -1.35
N LYS A 53 -15.62 -10.82 -1.74
CA LYS A 53 -15.39 -10.20 -3.05
C LYS A 53 -15.53 -11.21 -4.19
N ILE A 54 -14.99 -12.41 -4.04
CA ILE A 54 -15.12 -13.50 -5.03
C ILE A 54 -16.60 -13.86 -5.24
N LEU A 55 -17.38 -13.92 -4.15
CA LEU A 55 -18.82 -14.19 -4.23
C LEU A 55 -19.55 -13.07 -5.00
N VAL A 56 -19.29 -11.81 -4.68
CA VAL A 56 -19.86 -10.68 -5.42
C VAL A 56 -19.50 -10.75 -6.91
N ASP A 57 -18.23 -10.97 -7.24
CA ASP A 57 -17.75 -10.97 -8.64
C ASP A 57 -18.34 -12.14 -9.45
N ARG A 58 -18.52 -13.30 -8.81
CA ARG A 58 -19.17 -14.49 -9.42
C ARG A 58 -20.63 -14.24 -9.74
N HIS A 59 -21.36 -13.61 -8.83
CA HIS A 59 -22.80 -13.43 -8.98
C HIS A 59 -23.16 -12.17 -9.77
N GLU A 60 -22.30 -11.15 -9.83
CA GLU A 60 -22.54 -9.87 -10.52
C GLU A 60 -22.80 -10.02 -12.02
N HIS A 61 -22.17 -11.00 -12.67
CA HIS A 61 -22.35 -11.28 -14.11
C HIS A 61 -23.37 -12.37 -14.39
N ASN A 62 -23.97 -12.98 -13.36
CA ASN A 62 -24.90 -14.08 -13.51
C ASN A 62 -26.34 -13.55 -13.66
N ARG A 63 -26.91 -13.69 -14.87
CA ARG A 63 -28.27 -13.21 -15.21
C ARG A 63 -29.41 -13.88 -14.42
N THR A 64 -29.17 -15.03 -13.79
CA THR A 64 -30.20 -15.75 -13.02
C THR A 64 -30.21 -15.40 -11.53
N CYS A 65 -29.29 -14.56 -11.07
CA CYS A 65 -29.18 -14.20 -9.65
C CYS A 65 -30.24 -13.16 -9.25
N THR A 66 -30.99 -13.43 -8.18
CA THR A 66 -31.93 -12.47 -7.59
C THR A 66 -31.19 -11.22 -7.12
N ARG A 67 -31.74 -10.04 -7.43
CA ARG A 67 -31.14 -8.73 -7.10
C ARG A 67 -30.94 -8.53 -5.59
N GLU A 68 -31.88 -8.98 -4.77
CA GLU A 68 -31.81 -8.88 -3.31
C GLU A 68 -30.60 -9.63 -2.75
N TYR A 69 -30.35 -10.85 -3.23
CA TYR A 69 -29.20 -11.65 -2.82
C TYR A 69 -27.86 -10.99 -3.21
N LEU A 70 -27.80 -10.35 -4.39
CA LEU A 70 -26.63 -9.56 -4.79
C LEU A 70 -26.40 -8.36 -3.88
N ASP A 71 -27.47 -7.66 -3.50
CA ASP A 71 -27.39 -6.50 -2.63
C ASP A 71 -26.93 -6.90 -1.21
N ASP A 72 -27.36 -8.05 -0.71
CA ASP A 72 -26.88 -8.63 0.56
C ASP A 72 -25.39 -8.97 0.52
N LEU A 73 -24.92 -9.64 -0.53
CA LEU A 73 -23.48 -9.93 -0.71
C LEU A 73 -22.65 -8.64 -0.80
N LYS A 74 -23.15 -7.64 -1.54
CA LYS A 74 -22.50 -6.32 -1.64
C LYS A 74 -22.47 -5.60 -0.29
N ALA A 75 -23.53 -5.70 0.51
CA ALA A 75 -23.60 -5.14 1.85
C ALA A 75 -22.62 -5.82 2.81
N GLN A 76 -22.52 -7.16 2.76
CA GLN A 76 -21.55 -7.93 3.54
C GLN A 76 -20.11 -7.53 3.18
N TYR A 77 -19.78 -7.47 1.89
CA TYR A 77 -18.48 -7.00 1.41
C TYR A 77 -18.19 -5.58 1.91
N LYS A 78 -19.15 -4.66 1.84
CA LYS A 78 -18.99 -3.28 2.30
C LYS A 78 -18.71 -3.21 3.81
N ARG A 79 -19.41 -4.03 4.61
CA ARG A 79 -19.19 -4.14 6.07
C ARG A 79 -17.79 -4.64 6.38
N LEU A 80 -17.37 -5.75 5.76
CA LEU A 80 -16.02 -6.31 5.95
C LEU A 80 -14.94 -5.34 5.49
N ASN A 81 -15.12 -4.69 4.34
CA ASN A 81 -14.19 -3.67 3.84
C ASN A 81 -14.04 -2.48 4.80
N LYS A 82 -15.12 -2.04 5.44
CA LYS A 82 -15.06 -1.00 6.49
C LYS A 82 -14.26 -1.50 7.70
N GLN A 83 -14.50 -2.73 8.15
CA GLN A 83 -13.78 -3.31 9.29
C GLN A 83 -12.28 -3.46 9.02
N VAL A 84 -11.89 -3.99 7.86
CA VAL A 84 -10.49 -4.07 7.43
C VAL A 84 -9.85 -2.68 7.49
N LYS A 85 -10.47 -1.68 6.86
CA LYS A 85 -9.93 -0.30 6.86
C LYS A 85 -9.75 0.26 8.26
N THR A 86 -10.69 0.03 9.17
CA THR A 86 -10.59 0.50 10.56
C THR A 86 -9.49 -0.23 11.32
N ARG A 87 -9.43 -1.56 11.24
CA ARG A 87 -8.43 -2.36 11.96
C ARG A 87 -7.03 -2.11 11.46
N THR A 88 -6.81 -2.11 10.14
CA THR A 88 -5.50 -1.81 9.55
C THR A 88 -4.98 -0.42 9.96
N ARG A 89 -5.87 0.57 10.14
CA ARG A 89 -5.47 1.88 10.68
C ARG A 89 -5.02 1.79 12.13
N ASN A 90 -5.75 1.02 12.93
CA ASN A 90 -5.45 0.86 14.34
C ASN A 90 -4.14 0.10 14.56
N ASP A 91 -3.98 -1.04 13.88
CA ASP A 91 -2.78 -1.86 13.92
C ASP A 91 -1.55 -1.04 13.52
N LYS A 92 -1.66 -0.24 12.45
CA LYS A 92 -0.59 0.65 12.03
C LYS A 92 -0.26 1.71 13.08
N ARG A 93 -1.27 2.32 13.73
CA ARG A 93 -1.05 3.32 14.77
C ARG A 93 -0.31 2.71 15.95
N VAL A 94 -0.78 1.55 16.44
CA VAL A 94 -0.14 0.82 17.55
C VAL A 94 1.31 0.49 17.20
N PHE A 95 1.57 -0.02 15.99
CA PHE A 95 2.93 -0.29 15.54
C PHE A 95 3.82 0.96 15.55
N LEU A 96 3.32 2.08 15.02
CA LEU A 96 4.07 3.34 15.01
C LEU A 96 4.35 3.86 16.44
N GLU A 97 3.37 3.77 17.35
CA GLU A 97 3.52 4.14 18.76
C GLU A 97 4.60 3.27 19.43
N THR A 98 4.54 1.95 19.27
CA THR A 98 5.55 1.04 19.86
C THR A 98 6.96 1.30 19.32
N MET A 99 7.09 1.63 18.03
CA MET A 99 8.37 2.00 17.43
C MET A 99 8.89 3.33 17.97
N ALA A 100 8.01 4.31 18.15
CA ALA A 100 8.36 5.61 18.72
C ALA A 100 8.84 5.47 20.18
N ASP A 101 8.14 4.69 20.99
CA ASP A 101 8.52 4.41 22.38
C ASP A 101 9.90 3.74 22.47
N GLN A 102 10.17 2.77 21.60
CA GLN A 102 11.48 2.11 21.51
C GLN A 102 12.59 3.08 21.10
N ALA A 103 12.31 3.98 20.15
CA ALA A 103 13.25 5.01 19.73
C ALA A 103 13.53 6.01 20.87
N GLU A 104 12.53 6.40 21.64
CA GLU A 104 12.69 7.29 22.79
C GLU A 104 13.57 6.66 23.87
N VAL A 105 13.30 5.40 24.23
CA VAL A 105 14.11 4.66 25.22
C VAL A 105 15.56 4.52 24.75
N ALA A 106 15.78 4.22 23.46
CA ALA A 106 17.12 4.14 22.89
C ALA A 106 17.85 5.50 22.90
N ALA A 107 17.15 6.59 22.57
CA ALA A 107 17.71 7.93 22.62
C ALA A 107 18.13 8.33 24.04
N ARG A 108 17.30 8.00 25.06
CA ARG A 108 17.64 8.24 26.48
C ARG A 108 18.88 7.46 26.93
N ARG A 109 19.16 6.30 26.34
CA ARG A 109 20.37 5.49 26.61
C ARG A 109 21.61 5.96 25.83
N GLY A 110 21.44 6.84 24.84
CA GLY A 110 22.51 7.27 23.95
C GLY A 110 22.79 6.32 22.77
N ASP A 111 21.92 5.33 22.53
CA ASP A 111 22.09 4.33 21.47
C ASP A 111 21.64 4.88 20.10
N SER A 112 22.47 5.74 19.50
CA SER A 112 22.18 6.40 18.21
C SER A 112 21.95 5.42 17.05
N ARG A 113 22.62 4.25 17.07
CA ARG A 113 22.48 3.20 16.05
C ARG A 113 21.07 2.63 16.00
N THR A 114 20.46 2.35 17.15
CA THR A 114 19.10 1.81 17.24
C THR A 114 18.05 2.85 16.85
N VAL A 115 18.24 4.11 17.26
CA VAL A 115 17.37 5.22 16.84
C VAL A 115 17.36 5.38 15.32
N TYR A 116 18.54 5.31 14.68
CA TYR A 116 18.63 5.36 13.21
C TYR A 116 17.97 4.16 12.54
N ALA A 117 18.15 2.95 13.07
CA ALA A 117 17.53 1.75 12.53
C ALA A 117 15.99 1.82 12.56
N ILE A 118 15.41 2.25 13.68
CA ILE A 118 13.96 2.41 13.83
C ILE A 118 13.45 3.50 12.87
N THR A 119 14.11 4.66 12.83
CA THR A 119 13.73 5.76 11.91
C THR A 119 13.79 5.34 10.45
N LYS A 120 14.79 4.53 10.07
CA LYS A 120 14.91 3.98 8.72
C LYS A 120 13.78 3.02 8.38
N GLU A 121 13.35 2.19 9.33
CA GLU A 121 12.21 1.29 9.18
C GLU A 121 10.90 2.07 9.00
N LEU A 122 10.70 3.12 9.81
CA LEU A 122 9.54 4.03 9.71
C LEU A 122 9.49 4.76 8.36
N ALA A 123 10.64 5.17 7.82
CA ALA A 123 10.74 5.86 6.55
C ALA A 123 10.45 4.96 5.33
N GLY A 124 10.34 3.63 5.52
CA GLY A 124 9.98 2.70 4.44
C GLY A 124 11.02 2.61 3.32
N ILE A 125 12.26 3.04 3.59
CA ILE A 125 13.34 3.04 2.59
C ILE A 125 13.89 1.61 2.46
N SER A 126 13.21 0.81 1.64
CA SER A 126 13.65 -0.53 1.25
C SER A 126 14.29 -0.50 -0.15
N LYS A 127 15.39 -1.24 -0.34
CA LYS A 127 15.94 -1.45 -1.68
C LYS A 127 15.03 -2.45 -2.40
N ALA A 128 14.45 -2.05 -3.53
CA ALA A 128 13.66 -2.96 -4.35
C ALA A 128 14.57 -4.06 -4.92
N SER A 129 14.22 -5.33 -4.69
CA SER A 129 14.82 -6.45 -5.42
C SER A 129 14.10 -6.60 -6.76
N SER A 130 14.79 -6.35 -7.88
CA SER A 130 14.15 -6.17 -9.19
C SER A 130 13.69 -7.45 -9.91
N THR A 131 13.68 -8.62 -9.26
CA THR A 131 13.74 -9.90 -9.97
C THR A 131 12.51 -10.80 -9.83
N GLN A 132 11.41 -10.37 -9.19
CA GLN A 132 10.29 -11.28 -8.89
C GLN A 132 9.01 -10.98 -9.67
N VAL A 133 8.36 -12.03 -10.18
CA VAL A 133 7.05 -11.96 -10.85
C VAL A 133 5.96 -11.71 -9.81
N SER A 134 5.24 -10.59 -9.97
CA SER A 134 4.14 -10.21 -9.07
C SER A 134 2.84 -10.94 -9.44
N ARG A 135 2.16 -11.54 -8.46
CA ARG A 135 0.76 -11.95 -8.57
C ARG A 135 -0.13 -10.72 -8.45
N SER A 136 -0.33 -9.99 -9.54
CA SER A 136 -1.27 -8.87 -9.57
C SER A 136 -2.65 -9.34 -10.04
N GLY A 137 -3.57 -9.44 -9.08
CA GLY A 137 -4.99 -9.11 -9.22
C GLY A 137 -5.37 -8.38 -7.94
N TYR A 138 -5.90 -7.16 -8.04
CA TYR A 138 -6.21 -6.22 -6.95
C TYR A 138 -5.02 -5.43 -6.37
N TRP A 139 -4.93 -4.18 -6.82
CA TRP A 139 -4.20 -3.12 -6.15
C TRP A 139 -4.81 -2.89 -4.76
N CYS A 140 -4.04 -3.18 -3.71
CA CYS A 140 -4.29 -2.61 -2.39
C CYS A 140 -3.97 -1.12 -2.44
N VAL A 141 -4.82 -0.32 -3.09
CA VAL A 141 -4.78 1.14 -2.99
C VAL A 141 -5.23 1.46 -1.56
N CYS A 142 -4.29 1.42 -0.63
CA CYS A 142 -4.54 1.83 0.75
C CYS A 142 -4.89 3.32 0.71
N PRO A 143 -6.14 3.74 1.03
CA PRO A 143 -6.51 5.15 1.04
C PRO A 143 -5.67 5.97 2.03
N LEU A 144 -4.98 5.29 2.96
CA LEU A 144 -4.04 5.88 3.91
C LEU A 144 -2.72 6.32 3.28
N VAL A 145 -2.20 5.63 2.26
CA VAL A 145 -0.97 6.08 1.57
C VAL A 145 -1.26 7.41 0.87
N TYR A 146 -2.44 7.52 0.25
CA TYR A 146 -2.92 8.77 -0.34
C TYR A 146 -3.13 9.87 0.71
N MET A 147 -3.68 9.55 1.90
CA MET A 147 -3.88 10.55 2.97
C MET A 147 -2.58 10.99 3.65
N VAL A 148 -1.62 10.09 3.89
CA VAL A 148 -0.33 10.43 4.52
C VAL A 148 0.54 11.25 3.55
N VAL A 149 0.62 10.86 2.27
CA VAL A 149 1.37 11.63 1.27
C VAL A 149 0.75 13.02 1.07
N ARG A 150 -0.59 13.14 1.10
CA ARG A 150 -1.27 14.44 0.97
C ARG A 150 -1.13 15.31 2.22
N ALA A 151 -1.13 14.72 3.41
CA ALA A 151 -0.88 15.43 4.67
C ALA A 151 0.57 15.94 4.74
N LEU A 152 1.55 15.09 4.43
CA LEU A 152 2.96 15.48 4.39
C LEU A 152 3.24 16.54 3.32
N SER A 153 2.63 16.43 2.14
CA SER A 153 2.77 17.44 1.08
C SER A 153 2.14 18.79 1.44
N SER A 154 1.06 18.80 2.24
CA SER A 154 0.43 20.04 2.72
C SER A 154 1.28 20.70 3.81
N ILE A 155 1.87 19.91 4.72
CA ILE A 155 2.75 20.40 5.78
C ILE A 155 4.02 21.01 5.18
N ILE A 156 4.66 20.32 4.22
CA ILE A 156 5.85 20.83 3.54
C ILE A 156 5.56 22.14 2.79
N ARG A 157 4.38 22.27 2.18
CA ARG A 157 3.98 23.49 1.46
C ARG A 157 3.73 24.67 2.40
N ILE A 158 3.11 24.44 3.56
CA ILE A 158 2.89 25.47 4.60
C ILE A 158 4.22 25.92 5.22
N SER A 159 5.15 24.99 5.46
CA SER A 159 6.48 25.33 5.97
C SER A 159 7.33 26.11 4.96
N PHE A 160 7.18 25.82 3.66
CA PHE A 160 7.92 26.53 2.62
C PHE A 160 7.38 27.95 2.38
N ASP A 161 6.07 28.15 2.40
CA ASP A 161 5.45 29.48 2.26
C ASP A 161 5.77 30.41 3.46
N ALA A 162 5.83 29.88 4.68
CA ALA A 162 6.19 30.63 5.88
C ALA A 162 7.67 31.11 5.86
N ILE A 163 8.59 30.24 5.42
CA ILE A 163 10.01 30.58 5.29
C ILE A 163 10.24 31.59 4.15
N PHE A 164 9.45 31.49 3.07
CA PHE A 164 9.58 32.39 1.91
C PHE A 164 9.02 33.80 2.19
N GLN A 165 7.95 33.93 2.98
CA GLN A 165 7.40 35.24 3.37
C GLN A 165 8.27 35.97 4.40
N GLU A 166 8.88 35.28 5.36
CA GLU A 166 9.85 35.90 6.29
C GLU A 166 11.13 36.35 5.58
N ALA A 167 11.64 35.55 4.63
CA ALA A 167 12.80 35.92 3.83
C ALA A 167 12.54 37.16 2.94
N MET A 168 11.33 37.30 2.38
CA MET A 168 10.99 38.45 1.53
C MET A 168 10.86 39.74 2.34
N LEU A 169 10.33 39.69 3.58
CA LEU A 169 10.26 40.84 4.47
C LEU A 169 11.63 41.27 5.01
N PHE A 170 12.55 40.32 5.22
CA PHE A 170 13.91 40.62 5.67
C PHE A 170 14.79 41.27 4.58
N THR A 171 14.50 41.03 3.29
CA THR A 171 15.21 41.71 2.18
C THR A 171 14.75 43.14 1.90
N PHE A 172 13.61 43.57 2.45
CA PHE A 172 13.10 44.94 2.26
C PHE A 172 13.53 45.94 3.35
N GLU A 173 14.08 45.47 4.48
CA GLU A 173 14.59 46.33 5.57
C GLU A 173 16.10 46.64 5.49
N ILE A 174 16.85 46.04 4.54
CA ILE A 174 18.31 46.29 4.38
C ILE A 174 18.61 47.16 3.13
N VAL A 175 17.78 48.16 2.83
CA VAL A 175 18.21 49.29 1.98
C VAL A 175 17.95 50.62 2.70
N PRO A 176 18.83 51.03 3.64
CA PRO A 176 18.92 52.42 4.05
C PRO A 176 19.84 53.17 3.09
N THR A 177 19.22 54.00 2.25
CA THR A 177 19.68 55.33 1.80
C THR A 177 21.20 55.57 1.74
N LEU A 178 21.78 55.38 0.55
CA LEU A 178 22.93 56.19 0.12
C LEU A 178 22.41 57.23 -0.87
N SER A 179 22.21 58.44 -0.35
CA SER A 179 21.89 59.62 -1.15
C SER A 179 23.04 59.94 -2.09
N LEU A 180 22.70 60.19 -3.35
CA LEU A 180 23.58 60.79 -4.35
C LEU A 180 24.12 62.14 -3.86
N GLY A 181 25.37 62.40 -4.21
CA GLY A 181 25.96 63.74 -4.18
C GLY A 181 25.48 64.62 -5.33
#